data_AF-A0A443VQC1-F1
#
_entry.id   AF-A0A443VQC1-F1
#
_cell.length_a   1.000
_cell.length_b   1.000
_cell.length_c   1.000
_cell.angle_alpha   90.00
_cell.angle_beta   90.00
_cell.angle_gamma   90.00
#
_symmetry.space_group_name_H-M   'P 1'
#
loop_
_entity.id
_entity.type
_entity.pdbx_description
1 polymer ?
#
loop_
_entity_poly.entity_id
_entity_poly.type
_entity_poly.pdbx_seq_one_letter_code
_entity_poly.pdbx_strand_id
1 'polypeptide(L)' 'MSVSWRASFWCLDIMDSGGSDLIKGIPLITGADLLAQYTHLGLGFALCVGCDNPANENPTETDLGINSHLYAVTE' A
#
# COMPACT_ATOMS: atom_id res chain seq x y z
N MET A 1 -9.56 5.13 2.30
CA MET A 1 -8.25 4.92 1.63
C MET A 1 -8.45 5.08 0.14
N SER A 2 -7.45 5.57 -0.58
CA SER A 2 -7.45 5.73 -2.05
C SER A 2 -6.15 5.22 -2.63
N VAL A 3 -6.20 4.53 -3.76
CA VAL A 3 -5.03 4.05 -4.49
C VAL A 3 -5.04 4.64 -5.89
N SER A 4 -3.92 5.23 -6.32
CA SER A 4 -3.83 5.96 -7.59
C SER A 4 -2.48 5.72 -8.29
N TRP A 5 -2.49 5.55 -9.61
CA TRP A 5 -1.27 5.43 -10.40
C TRP A 5 -0.63 6.81 -10.57
N ARG A 6 0.66 6.93 -10.28
CA ARG A 6 1.46 8.16 -10.43
C ARG A 6 2.63 7.93 -11.38
N ALA A 7 2.30 7.83 -12.67
CA ALA A 7 3.21 7.68 -13.81
C ALA A 7 4.07 6.40 -13.84
N SER A 8 4.65 5.97 -12.72
CA SER A 8 5.55 4.82 -12.64
C SER A 8 5.30 3.90 -11.45
N PHE A 9 4.44 4.30 -10.50
CA PHE A 9 4.10 3.46 -9.34
C PHE A 9 2.70 3.81 -8.81
N TRP A 10 2.11 2.86 -8.08
CA TRP A 10 0.88 3.09 -7.33
C TRP A 10 1.17 3.82 -6.01
N CYS A 11 0.33 4.79 -5.67
CA CYS A 11 0.33 5.51 -4.42
C CYS A 11 -0.91 5.21 -3.59
N LEU A 12 -0.72 4.94 -2.30
CA LEU A 12 -1.76 4.84 -1.29
C LEU A 12 -1.86 6.14 -0.47
N ASP A 13 -3.09 6.62 -0.37
CA ASP A 13 -3.49 7.72 0.49
C ASP A 13 -4.48 7.21 1.55
N ILE A 14 -4.23 7.56 2.83
CA ILE A 14 -5.04 7.18 3.98
C ILE A 14 -5.63 8.44 4.61
N MET A 15 -6.93 8.40 4.87
CA MET A 15 -7.69 9.48 5.49
C MET A 15 -8.43 8.93 6.70
N ASP A 16 -8.74 9.79 7.66
CA ASP A 16 -9.64 9.44 8.76
C ASP A 16 -11.10 9.35 8.29
N SER A 17 -12.01 8.98 9.20
CA SER A 17 -13.44 8.86 8.89
C SER A 17 -14.12 10.20 8.54
N GLY A 18 -13.49 11.33 8.87
CA GLY A 18 -13.94 12.67 8.51
C GLY A 18 -13.41 13.15 7.16
N GLY A 19 -12.54 12.36 6.50
CA GLY A 19 -11.89 12.73 5.25
C GLY A 19 -10.64 13.59 5.44
N SER A 20 -10.17 13.78 6.67
CA SER A 20 -8.89 14.45 6.93
C SER A 20 -7.74 13.53 6.55
N ASP A 21 -6.70 14.11 5.96
CA ASP A 21 -5.54 13.37 5.51
C ASP A 21 -4.72 12.86 6.71
N LEU A 22 -4.47 11.55 6.78
CA LEU A 22 -3.58 10.93 7.76
C LEU A 22 -2.20 10.66 7.16
N ILE A 23 -2.16 10.01 6.00
CA ILE A 23 -0.92 9.70 5.29
C ILE A 23 -1.16 9.87 3.79
N LYS A 24 -0.19 10.45 3.09
CA LYS A 24 -0.25 10.66 1.64
C LYS A 24 0.97 10.12 0.92
N GLY A 25 0.72 9.59 -0.27
CA GLY A 25 1.75 9.25 -1.24
C GLY A 25 2.61 8.06 -0.85
N ILE A 26 2.08 7.10 -0.08
CA ILE A 26 2.83 5.88 0.25
C ILE A 26 3.03 5.09 -1.04
N PRO A 27 4.27 4.85 -1.50
CA PRO A 27 4.49 4.01 -2.67
C PRO A 27 4.15 2.55 -2.33
N LEU A 28 3.39 1.88 -3.19
CA LEU A 28 3.15 0.44 -3.06
C LEU A 28 4.42 -0.31 -3.47
N ILE A 29 5.21 -0.71 -2.48
CA ILE A 29 6.41 -1.51 -2.67
C ILE A 29 6.28 -2.90 -2.08
N THR A 30 6.81 -3.92 -2.76
CA THR A 30 6.83 -5.29 -2.22
C THR A 30 7.90 -5.44 -1.12
N GLY A 31 7.72 -6.45 -0.27
CA GLY A 31 8.73 -6.84 0.72
C GLY A 31 8.86 -5.91 1.94
N ALA A 32 7.96 -4.93 2.11
CA ALA A 32 7.94 -4.03 3.26
C ALA A 32 6.54 -3.89 3.85
N ASP A 33 6.49 -3.68 5.18
CA ASP A 33 5.31 -3.09 5.81
C ASP A 33 5.27 -1.59 5.50
N LEU A 34 4.29 -1.20 4.68
CA LEU A 34 4.07 0.17 4.23
C LEU A 34 3.75 1.13 5.39
N LEU A 35 3.33 0.60 6.55
CA LEU A 35 2.98 1.39 7.74
C LEU A 35 4.09 1.44 8.78
N ALA A 36 5.24 0.80 8.56
CA ALA A 36 6.32 0.72 9.55
C ALA A 36 6.82 2.10 10.05
N GLN A 37 6.88 3.10 9.16
CA GLN A 37 7.28 4.47 9.52
C GLN A 37 6.16 5.28 10.20
N TYR A 38 4.92 4.77 10.21
CA TYR A 38 3.73 5.43 10.75
C TYR A 38 3.19 4.71 12.00
N THR A 39 4.01 3.89 12.66
CA THR A 39 3.65 3.14 13.86
C THR A 39 3.09 4.01 15.00
N HIS A 40 3.51 5.28 15.08
CA HIS A 40 3.00 6.25 16.04
C HIS A 40 1.49 6.56 15.88
N LEU A 41 0.87 6.23 14.74
CA LEU A 41 -0.57 6.37 14.53
C LEU A 41 -1.40 5.24 15.15
N GLY A 42 -0.77 4.13 15.58
CA GLY A 42 -1.46 3.06 16.30
C GLY A 42 -2.59 2.38 15.52
N LEU A 43 -2.45 2.23 14.19
CA LEU A 43 -3.52 1.71 13.32
C LEU A 43 -3.87 0.23 13.58
N GLY A 44 -3.00 -0.54 14.22
CA GLY A 44 -3.28 -1.91 14.67
C GLY A 44 -3.19 -2.99 13.60
N PHE A 45 -2.65 -2.69 12.42
CA PHE A 45 -2.38 -3.64 11.34
C PHE A 45 -1.19 -3.17 10.49
N ALA A 46 -0.60 -4.08 9.74
CA ALA A 46 0.39 -3.79 8.71
C ALA A 46 -0.26 -3.78 7.32
N LEU A 47 0.31 -3.02 6.39
CA LEU A 47 -0.05 -3.10 4.98
C LEU A 47 1.14 -3.60 4.19
N CYS A 48 0.91 -4.65 3.41
CA CYS A 48 1.94 -5.29 2.60
C CYS A 48 1.50 -5.37 1.14
N VAL A 49 2.48 -5.42 0.25
CA VAL A 49 2.28 -5.72 -1.16
C VAL A 49 2.92 -7.06 -1.48
N GLY A 50 2.16 -7.95 -2.10
CA GLY A 50 2.62 -9.24 -2.59
C GLY A 50 2.39 -9.38 -4.08
N CYS A 51 3.26 -10.14 -4.74
CA CYS A 51 3.12 -10.51 -6.14
C CYS A 51 3.03 -12.03 -6.26
N ASP A 52 2.18 -12.53 -7.14
CA ASP A 52 2.03 -13.96 -7.40
C ASP A 52 3.27 -14.54 -8.09
N ASN A 53 4.01 -13.70 -8.83
CA ASN A 53 5.29 -14.03 -9.40
C ASN A 53 6.44 -13.58 -8.47
N PRO A 54 7.26 -14.50 -7.95
CA PRO A 54 8.38 -14.16 -7.07
C PRO A 54 9.49 -13.33 -7.73
N ALA A 55 9.49 -13.19 -9.06
CA ALA A 55 10.45 -12.35 -9.78
C ALA A 55 10.03 -10.87 -9.90
N ASN A 56 8.81 -10.49 -9.52
CA ASN A 56 8.32 -9.12 -9.69
C ASN A 56 8.77 -8.20 -8.53
N GLU A 57 9.36 -7.06 -8.89
CA GLU A 57 9.88 -6.09 -7.93
C GLU A 57 8.78 -5.23 -7.29
N ASN A 58 7.76 -4.76 -8.03
CA ASN A 58 6.64 -3.94 -7.54
C ASN A 58 5.42 -4.01 -8.49
N PRO A 59 4.20 -3.60 -8.05
CA PRO A 59 3.03 -3.51 -8.91
C PRO A 59 3.23 -2.59 -10.13
N THR A 60 2.75 -3.02 -11.29
CA THR A 60 2.69 -2.22 -12.52
C THR A 60 1.31 -1.56 -12.68
N GLU A 61 1.18 -0.63 -13.63
CA GLU A 61 -0.08 0.09 -13.90
C GLU A 61 -1.27 -0.84 -14.13
N THR A 62 -1.01 -2.05 -14.64
CA THR A 62 -2.07 -2.94 -15.12
C THR A 62 -2.20 -4.23 -14.33
N ASP A 63 -1.34 -4.50 -13.35
CA ASP A 63 -1.35 -5.77 -12.61
C ASP A 63 -1.88 -5.71 -11.18
N LEU A 64 -2.10 -4.50 -10.63
CA LEU A 64 -2.63 -4.34 -9.28
C LEU A 64 -4.07 -4.85 -9.21
N GLY A 65 -4.31 -5.82 -8.33
CA GLY A 65 -5.56 -6.56 -8.19
C GLY A 65 -5.65 -7.80 -9.08
N ILE A 66 -4.66 -8.06 -9.94
CA ILE A 66 -4.60 -9.23 -10.83
C ILE A 66 -3.47 -10.17 -10.42
N ASN A 67 -2.21 -9.71 -10.52
CA ASN A 67 -1.01 -10.48 -10.18
C ASN A 67 -0.23 -9.87 -9.01
N SER A 68 -0.64 -8.68 -8.56
CA SER A 68 -0.10 -8.03 -7.38
C SER A 68 -1.24 -7.55 -6.49
N HIS A 69 -1.04 -7.59 -5.17
CA HIS A 69 -2.09 -7.39 -4.19
C HIS A 69 -1.60 -6.52 -3.04
N LEU A 70 -2.36 -5.46 -2.75
CA LEU A 70 -2.29 -4.74 -1.48
C LEU A 70 -3.19 -5.47 -0.48
N TYR A 71 -2.64 -5.89 0.65
CA TYR A 71 -3.40 -6.59 1.69
C TYR A 71 -3.01 -6.09 3.09
N ALA A 72 -3.96 -6.24 4.02
CA ALA A 72 -3.73 -6.00 5.43
C ALA A 72 -3.29 -7.29 6.12
N VAL A 73 -2.31 -7.18 7.00
CA VAL A 73 -1.91 -8.25 7.92
C VAL A 73 -2.38 -7.88 9.32
N THR A 74 -3.21 -8.75 9.90
CA THR A 74 -3.76 -8.64 11.26
C THR A 74 -3.35 -9.86 12.08
N GLU A 75 -3.44 -9.76 13.40
CA GLU A 75 -3.32 -10.93 14.30
C GLU A 75 -4.51 -11.89 14.20
#